data_AF-A0A2N1M4S0-F1
#
_entry.id   AF-A0A2N1M4S0-F1
#
_cell.length_a   1.000
_cell.length_b   1.000
_cell.length_c   1.000
_cell.angle_alpha   90.00
_cell.angle_beta   90.00
_cell.angle_gamma   90.00
#
_symmetry.space_group_name_H-M   'P 1'
#
loop_
_entity.id
_entity.type
_entity.pdbx_description
1 polymer ?
#
loop_
_entity_poly.entity_id
_entity_poly.type
_entity_poly.pdbx_seq_one_letter_code
_entity_poly.pdbx_strand_id
1 'polypeptide(L)'
;MNLLIGLLNNAIEEDNNRVSYLMQKAEIMAEIELFYLLPHQRRWQTWFPEVIHYYADFDKTRGEVQRLIKEGEWNTKEFTEMRNILLKKLEIEHNPIDNEAILEKLKSYDEKLEKLEELEKLKELEKLLKEICAKK
;
A
#
# COMPACT_ATOMS: atom_id res chain seq x y z
N MET A 1 25.96 25.15 -25.60
CA MET A 1 26.48 24.09 -24.72
C MET A 1 26.14 24.33 -23.25
N ASN A 2 26.36 25.52 -22.69
CA ASN A 2 26.05 25.82 -21.28
C ASN A 2 24.56 25.74 -20.90
N LEU A 3 23.67 26.07 -21.84
CA LEU A 3 22.22 26.00 -21.61
C LEU A 3 21.73 24.55 -21.50
N LEU A 4 22.31 23.64 -22.30
CA LEU A 4 22.04 22.21 -22.22
C LEU A 4 22.55 21.61 -20.89
N ILE A 5 23.75 22.03 -20.45
CA ILE A 5 24.32 21.60 -19.16
C ILE A 5 23.45 22.10 -18.00
N GLY A 6 22.94 23.33 -18.06
CA GLY A 6 22.04 23.88 -17.03
C GLY A 6 20.70 23.15 -16.96
N LEU A 7 20.09 22.86 -18.12
CA LEU A 7 18.84 22.07 -18.18
C LEU A 7 19.05 20.64 -17.67
N LEU A 8 20.17 20.01 -18.01
CA LEU A 8 20.50 18.66 -17.55
C LEU A 8 20.71 18.63 -16.03
N ASN A 9 21.40 19.62 -15.45
CA ASN A 9 21.61 19.68 -14.01
C ASN A 9 20.29 19.81 -13.25
N ASN A 10 19.37 20.65 -13.72
CA ASN A 10 18.05 20.81 -13.10
C ASN A 10 17.25 19.50 -13.16
N ALA A 11 17.26 18.79 -14.29
CA ALA A 11 16.58 17.50 -14.43
C ALA A 11 17.20 16.43 -13.51
N ILE A 12 18.54 16.38 -13.41
CA ILE A 12 19.23 15.46 -12.49
C ILE A 12 18.87 15.78 -11.03
N GLU A 13 18.79 17.05 -10.65
CA GLU A 13 18.45 17.46 -9.28
C GLU A 13 17.01 17.10 -8.91
N GLU A 14 16.08 17.24 -9.86
CA GLU A 14 14.67 16.82 -9.71
C GLU A 14 14.54 15.29 -9.57
N ASP A 15 15.34 14.52 -10.33
CA ASP A 15 15.32 13.06 -10.33
C ASP A 15 16.29 12.40 -9.32
N ASN A 16 17.09 13.16 -8.58
CA ASN A 16 18.06 12.65 -7.59
C ASN A 16 17.35 12.20 -6.29
N ASN A 17 16.45 11.22 -6.44
CA ASN A 17 15.76 10.59 -5.34
C ASN A 17 16.45 9.29 -4.94
N ARG A 18 17.00 9.27 -3.73
CA ARG A 18 17.63 8.09 -3.13
C ARG A 18 16.70 6.88 -3.08
N VAL A 19 15.39 7.10 -2.88
CA VAL A 19 14.39 6.02 -2.84
C VAL A 19 14.24 5.39 -4.22
N SER A 20 14.09 6.21 -5.27
CA SER A 20 14.01 5.73 -6.65
C SER A 20 15.26 4.97 -7.08
N TYR A 21 16.45 5.47 -6.70
CA TYR A 21 17.72 4.77 -6.95
C TYR A 21 17.76 3.39 -6.29
N LEU A 22 17.36 3.28 -5.03
CA LEU A 22 17.34 2.00 -4.32
C LEU A 22 16.32 1.03 -4.91
N MET A 23 15.17 1.53 -5.35
CA MET A 23 14.13 0.73 -6.01
C MET A 23 14.64 0.15 -7.33
N GLN A 24 15.19 0.99 -8.22
CA GLN A 24 15.78 0.53 -9.48
C GLN A 24 16.93 -0.45 -9.25
N LYS A 25 17.77 -0.20 -8.23
CA LYS A 25 18.85 -1.10 -7.86
C LYS A 25 18.32 -2.48 -7.44
N ALA A 26 17.21 -2.54 -6.71
CA ALA A 26 16.59 -3.79 -6.30
C ALA A 26 15.96 -4.53 -7.51
N GLU A 27 15.30 -3.80 -8.40
CA GLU A 27 14.71 -4.33 -9.63
C GLU A 27 15.79 -4.98 -10.53
N ILE A 28 16.88 -4.24 -10.80
CA ILE A 28 18.03 -4.75 -11.57
C ILE A 28 18.65 -5.98 -10.90
N MET A 29 18.76 -6.00 -9.58
CA MET A 29 19.30 -7.16 -8.84
C MET A 29 18.41 -8.40 -9.03
N ALA A 30 17.08 -8.23 -8.98
CA ALA A 30 16.12 -9.30 -9.20
C ALA A 30 16.15 -9.82 -10.66
N GLU A 31 16.30 -8.93 -11.63
CA GLU A 31 16.49 -9.32 -13.04
C GLU A 31 17.78 -10.10 -13.25
N ILE A 32 18.89 -9.65 -12.65
CA ILE A 32 20.17 -10.38 -12.69
C ILE A 32 20.00 -11.78 -12.10
N GLU A 33 19.34 -11.89 -10.94
CA GLU A 33 19.10 -13.17 -10.29
C GLU A 33 18.25 -14.11 -11.15
N LEU A 34 17.17 -13.59 -11.75
CA LEU A 34 16.22 -14.39 -12.51
C LEU A 34 16.77 -14.84 -13.86
N PHE A 35 17.48 -13.95 -14.58
CA PHE A 35 17.87 -14.19 -15.97
C PHE A 35 19.33 -14.58 -16.17
N TYR A 36 20.23 -14.16 -15.28
CA TYR A 36 21.67 -14.25 -15.53
C TYR A 36 22.44 -15.19 -14.58
N LEU A 37 21.81 -15.69 -13.51
CA LEU A 37 22.48 -16.58 -12.54
C LEU A 37 22.07 -18.05 -12.65
N LEU A 38 23.09 -18.93 -12.67
CA LEU A 38 22.89 -20.37 -12.56
C LEU A 38 22.46 -20.77 -11.14
N PRO A 39 21.73 -21.90 -10.96
CA PRO A 39 21.21 -22.32 -9.66
C PRO A 39 22.27 -22.47 -8.54
N HIS A 40 23.52 -22.74 -8.88
CA HIS A 40 24.60 -22.84 -7.90
C HIS A 40 25.17 -21.48 -7.49
N GLN A 41 25.12 -20.47 -8.37
CA GLN A 41 25.57 -19.10 -8.07
C GLN A 41 24.59 -18.39 -7.13
N ARG A 42 23.28 -18.65 -7.29
CA ARG A 42 22.25 -18.16 -6.35
C ARG A 42 22.38 -18.70 -4.92
N ARG A 43 23.08 -19.83 -4.76
CA ARG A 43 23.36 -20.43 -3.45
C ARG A 43 24.65 -19.94 -2.81
N TRP A 44 25.40 -19.03 -3.46
CA TRP A 44 26.57 -18.42 -2.85
C TRP A 44 26.17 -17.37 -1.84
N GLN A 45 26.15 -17.77 -0.56
CA GLN A 45 25.79 -16.89 0.55
C GLN A 45 26.65 -15.63 0.66
N THR A 46 27.90 -15.67 0.17
CA THR A 46 28.78 -14.50 0.12
C THR A 46 28.25 -13.41 -0.82
N TRP A 47 27.55 -13.79 -1.89
CA TRP A 47 27.02 -12.87 -2.90
C TRP A 47 25.53 -12.59 -2.69
N PHE A 48 24.78 -13.60 -2.24
CA PHE A 48 23.35 -13.55 -1.94
C PHE A 48 23.11 -14.07 -0.52
N PRO A 49 23.26 -13.22 0.51
CA PRO A 49 23.01 -13.63 1.87
C PRO A 49 21.51 -13.91 2.07
N GLU A 50 21.20 -14.90 2.89
CA GLU A 50 19.81 -15.24 3.23
C GLU A 50 19.13 -14.12 4.04
N VAL A 51 19.90 -13.35 4.80
CA VAL A 51 19.43 -12.24 5.62
C VAL A 51 20.32 -11.01 5.42
N ILE A 52 19.70 -9.85 5.17
CA ILE A 52 20.39 -8.56 5.05
C ILE A 52 20.11 -7.74 6.31
N HIS A 53 21.17 -7.37 7.03
CA HIS A 53 21.06 -6.46 8.17
C HIS A 53 21.13 -5.01 7.69
N TYR A 54 20.11 -4.22 8.00
CA TYR A 54 20.10 -2.78 7.72
C TYR A 54 19.99 -1.99 9.02
N TYR A 55 20.71 -0.87 9.08
CA TYR A 55 20.59 0.06 10.21
C TYR A 55 19.40 1.00 9.97
N ALA A 56 18.39 0.89 10.82
CA ALA A 56 17.22 1.74 10.78
C ALA A 56 17.15 2.58 12.07
N ASP A 57 16.87 3.87 11.90
CA ASP A 57 16.67 4.80 13.01
C ASP A 57 15.31 4.51 13.67
N PHE A 58 15.33 4.26 14.98
CA PHE A 58 14.14 3.85 15.73
C PHE A 58 12.98 4.83 15.59
N ASP A 59 13.22 6.12 15.77
CA ASP A 59 12.18 7.14 15.78
C ASP A 59 11.58 7.32 14.39
N LYS A 60 12.44 7.34 13.36
CA LYS A 60 11.99 7.43 11.96
C LYS A 60 11.17 6.21 11.57
N THR A 61 11.67 5.01 11.88
CA THR A 61 10.95 3.77 11.56
C THR A 61 9.61 3.70 12.28
N ARG A 62 9.54 4.11 13.55
CA ARG A 62 8.30 4.16 14.32
C ARG A 62 7.27 5.10 13.66
N GLY A 63 7.68 6.31 13.27
CA GLY A 63 6.81 7.27 12.60
C GLY A 63 6.28 6.79 11.24
N GLU A 64 7.15 6.20 10.43
CA GLU A 64 6.79 5.64 9.11
C GLU A 64 5.78 4.49 9.25
N VAL A 65 6.01 3.56 10.19
CA VAL A 65 5.08 2.44 10.43
C VAL A 65 3.71 2.94 10.89
N GLN A 66 3.67 3.94 11.78
CA GLN A 66 2.40 4.56 12.19
C GLN A 66 1.67 5.23 11.02
N ARG A 67 2.41 5.90 10.12
CA ARG A 67 1.83 6.49 8.91
C ARG A 67 1.19 5.41 8.02
N LEU A 68 1.92 4.34 7.72
CA LEU A 68 1.44 3.23 6.90
C LEU A 68 0.19 2.56 7.48
N ILE A 69 0.12 2.40 8.80
CA ILE A 69 -1.07 1.87 9.48
C ILE A 69 -2.27 2.80 9.30
N LYS A 70 -2.06 4.11 9.44
CA LYS A 70 -3.11 5.12 9.30
C LYS A 70 -3.64 5.22 7.86
N GLU A 71 -2.75 5.11 6.88
CA GLU A 71 -3.05 5.15 5.45
C GLU A 71 -3.66 3.82 4.94
N GLY A 72 -3.60 2.75 5.73
CA GLY A 72 -4.10 1.42 5.35
C GLY A 72 -3.18 0.66 4.38
N GLU A 73 -2.01 1.19 4.08
CA GLU A 73 -1.00 0.59 3.21
C GLU A 73 -0.18 -0.51 3.92
N TRP A 74 -0.38 -0.69 5.22
CA TRP A 74 0.31 -1.70 6.01
C TRP A 74 -0.14 -3.12 5.65
N ASN A 75 0.63 -3.80 4.80
CA ASN A 75 0.33 -5.15 4.33
C ASN A 75 0.22 -6.13 5.52
N THR A 76 -0.90 -6.85 5.56
CA THR A 76 -1.25 -7.78 6.66
C THR A 76 -1.21 -9.25 6.24
N LYS A 77 -0.91 -9.55 4.96
CA LYS A 77 -0.99 -10.91 4.43
C LYS A 77 0.30 -11.73 4.60
N GLU A 78 1.45 -11.08 4.66
CA GLU A 78 2.76 -11.77 4.67
C GLU A 78 3.57 -11.46 5.94
N PHE A 79 4.40 -12.41 6.37
CA PHE A 79 5.37 -12.26 7.47
C PHE A 79 4.78 -11.81 8.82
N THR A 80 3.61 -12.34 9.18
CA THR A 80 2.85 -11.98 10.41
C THR A 80 3.70 -12.04 11.69
N GLU A 81 4.55 -13.06 11.83
CA GLU A 81 5.39 -13.23 13.03
C GLU A 81 6.47 -12.15 13.14
N MET A 82 7.21 -11.87 12.06
CA MET A 82 8.22 -10.81 12.02
C MET A 82 7.60 -9.42 12.23
N ARG A 83 6.38 -9.19 11.71
CA ARG A 83 5.63 -7.96 11.95
C ARG A 83 5.31 -7.77 13.43
N ASN A 84 4.79 -8.79 14.10
CA ASN A 84 4.45 -8.69 15.51
C ASN A 84 5.70 -8.42 16.36
N ILE A 85 6.83 -9.04 16.01
CA ILE A 85 8.13 -8.76 16.63
C ILE A 85 8.56 -7.30 16.39
N LEU A 86 8.40 -6.78 15.18
CA LEU A 86 8.72 -5.40 14.83
C LEU A 86 7.86 -4.40 15.61
N LEU A 87 6.54 -4.59 15.63
CA LEU A 87 5.60 -3.75 16.36
C LEU A 87 5.91 -3.72 17.86
N LYS A 88 6.23 -4.89 18.44
CA LYS A 88 6.66 -5.00 19.83
C LYS A 88 7.98 -4.27 20.08
N LYS A 89 8.96 -4.40 19.17
CA LYS A 89 10.23 -3.67 19.27
C LYS A 89 10.05 -2.17 19.16
N LEU A 90 9.16 -1.69 18.28
CA LEU A 90 8.88 -0.26 18.08
C LEU A 90 7.94 0.33 19.14
N GLU A 91 7.49 -0.46 20.12
CA GLU A 91 6.54 -0.04 21.15
C GLU A 91 5.29 0.60 20.53
N ILE A 92 4.78 -0.04 19.48
CA ILE A 92 3.53 0.35 18.81
C ILE A 92 2.45 -0.64 19.27
N GLU A 93 1.50 -0.15 20.06
CA GLU A 93 0.27 -0.87 20.32
C GLU A 93 -0.60 -0.83 19.07
N HIS A 94 -0.54 -1.88 18.27
CA HIS A 94 -1.40 -2.05 17.10
C HIS A 94 -2.20 -3.33 17.27
N ASN A 95 -3.50 -3.18 17.49
CA ASN A 95 -4.42 -4.29 17.62
C ASN A 95 -4.95 -4.66 16.22
N PRO A 96 -4.63 -5.85 15.68
CA PRO A 96 -5.10 -6.26 14.34
C PRO A 96 -6.64 -6.33 14.24
N ILE A 97 -7.31 -6.39 15.40
CA ILE A 97 -8.77 -6.46 15.54
C ILE A 97 -9.47 -5.21 14.98
N ASP A 98 -8.82 -4.03 15.01
CA ASP A 98 -9.45 -2.80 14.54
C ASP A 98 -9.76 -2.84 13.04
N ASN A 99 -8.92 -3.48 12.22
CA ASN A 99 -9.17 -3.61 10.79
C ASN A 99 -10.33 -4.55 10.49
N GLU A 100 -10.53 -5.61 11.27
CA GLU A 100 -11.63 -6.55 11.08
C GLU A 100 -12.97 -5.95 11.53
N ALA A 101 -12.97 -5.20 12.64
CA ALA A 101 -14.12 -4.42 13.07
C ALA A 101 -14.48 -3.27 12.11
N ILE A 102 -13.48 -2.64 11.47
CA ILE A 102 -13.70 -1.64 10.43
C ILE A 102 -14.26 -2.30 9.16
N LEU A 103 -13.77 -3.47 8.76
CA LEU A 103 -14.29 -4.23 7.61
C LEU A 103 -15.73 -4.69 7.82
N GLU A 104 -16.09 -5.17 9.01
CA GLU A 104 -17.49 -5.50 9.34
C GLU A 104 -18.40 -4.28 9.28
N LYS A 105 -17.95 -3.14 9.82
CA LYS A 105 -18.70 -1.88 9.74
C LYS A 105 -18.89 -1.44 8.29
N LEU A 106 -17.85 -1.52 7.45
CA LEU A 106 -17.94 -1.16 6.02
C LEU A 106 -18.93 -2.04 5.26
N LYS A 107 -18.89 -3.37 5.46
CA LYS A 107 -19.90 -4.29 4.89
C LYS A 107 -21.33 -3.93 5.32
N SER A 108 -21.51 -3.57 6.60
CA SER A 108 -22.81 -3.12 7.10
C SER A 108 -23.28 -1.81 6.44
N TYR A 109 -22.38 -0.91 6.06
CA TYR A 109 -22.73 0.34 5.38
C TYR A 109 -23.10 0.09 3.91
N ASP A 110 -22.39 -0.79 3.21
CA ASP A 110 -22.72 -1.17 1.82
C ASP A 110 -24.13 -1.80 1.72
N GLU A 111 -24.46 -2.73 2.61
CA GLU A 111 -25.81 -3.33 2.64
C GLU A 111 -26.92 -2.32 2.94
N LYS A 112 -26.62 -1.27 3.71
CA LYS A 112 -27.58 -0.18 3.98
C LYS A 112 -27.75 0.73 2.78
N LEU A 113 -26.70 0.91 1.98
CA LEU A 113 -26.72 1.74 0.78
C LEU A 113 -27.60 1.11 -0.31
N GLU A 114 -27.46 -0.20 -0.56
CA GLU A 114 -28.30 -0.93 -1.52
C GLU A 114 -29.79 -0.82 -1.19
N LYS A 115 -30.16 -1.02 0.09
CA LYS A 115 -31.55 -0.89 0.56
C LYS A 115 -32.09 0.52 0.38
N LEU A 116 -31.24 1.55 0.48
CA LEU A 116 -31.64 2.95 0.31
C LEU A 116 -31.97 3.24 -1.17
N GLU A 117 -31.15 2.73 -2.09
CA GLU A 117 -31.39 2.86 -3.54
C GLU A 117 -32.70 2.19 -3.99
N GLU A 118 -33.02 1.01 -3.43
CA GLU A 118 -34.29 0.34 -3.72
C GLU A 118 -35.51 1.16 -3.26
N LEU A 119 -35.38 1.80 -2.10
CA LEU A 119 -36.44 2.64 -1.51
C LEU A 119 -36.67 3.91 -2.33
N GLU A 120 -35.61 4.44 -2.94
CA GLU A 120 -35.67 5.61 -3.82
C GLU A 120 -36.38 5.28 -5.16
N LYS A 121 -36.07 4.12 -5.75
CA LYS A 121 -36.76 3.59 -6.95
C LYS A 121 -38.26 3.38 -6.70
N LEU A 122 -38.65 2.89 -5.52
CA LEU A 122 -40.06 2.72 -5.15
C LEU A 122 -40.81 4.05 -5.03
N LYS A 123 -40.17 5.09 -4.49
CA LYS A 123 -40.77 6.43 -4.39
C LYS A 123 -40.99 7.06 -5.77
N GLU A 124 -40.08 6.86 -6.72
CA GLU A 124 -40.26 7.34 -8.09
C GLU A 124 -41.43 6.64 -8.79
N LEU A 125 -41.56 5.31 -8.62
CA LEU A 125 -42.70 4.55 -9.16
C LEU A 125 -44.03 5.02 -8.56
N GLU A 126 -44.09 5.28 -7.26
CA GLU A 126 -45.28 5.85 -6.61
C GLU A 126 -45.67 7.21 -7.20
N LYS A 127 -44.68 8.06 -7.50
CA LYS A 127 -44.90 9.39 -8.07
C LYS A 127 -45.47 9.28 -9.50
N LEU A 128 -44.91 8.39 -10.32
CA LEU A 128 -45.41 8.09 -11.66
C LEU A 128 -46.85 7.53 -11.63
N LEU A 129 -47.15 6.63 -10.69
CA LEU A 129 -48.50 6.11 -10.48
C LEU A 129 -49.51 7.22 -10.17
N LYS A 130 -49.17 8.14 -9.26
CA LYS A 130 -50.02 9.29 -8.92
C LYS A 130 -50.27 10.19 -10.12
N GLU A 131 -49.26 10.43 -10.97
CA GLU A 131 -49.43 11.23 -12.19
C GLU A 131 -50.31 10.54 -13.25
N ILE A 132 -50.22 9.22 -13.39
CA ILE A 132 -51.10 8.45 -14.28
C ILE A 132 -52.54 8.50 -13.78
N CYS A 133 -52.75 8.34 -12.47
CA CYS A 133 -54.08 8.41 -11.87
C CYS A 133 -54.72 9.79 -11.94
N ALA A 134 -53.93 10.87 -11.96
CA ALA A 134 -54.44 12.25 -12.05
C ALA A 134 -54.75 12.70 -13.50
N LYS A 135 -54.29 11.96 -14.51
CA LYS A 135 -54.51 12.25 -15.94
C LYS A 135 -55.73 11.54 -16.54
N LYS A 136 -56.51 10.83 -15.72
CA LYS A 136 -57.72 10.10 -16.11
C LYS A 136 -58.96 10.75 -15.49
#